data_AF-A0A8T5TM09-F1
#
_entry.id   AF-A0A8T5TM09-F1
#
_cell.length_a   1.000
_cell.length_b   1.000
_cell.length_c   1.000
_cell.angle_alpha   90.00
_cell.angle_beta   90.00
_cell.angle_gamma   90.00
#
_symmetry.space_group_name_H-M   'P 1'
#
loop_
_entity.id
_entity.type
_entity.pdbx_description
1 polymer ?
#
loop_
_entity_poly.entity_id
_entity_poly.type
_entity_poly.pdbx_seq_one_letter_code
_entity_poly.pdbx_strand_id
1 'polypeptide(L)' 'MERRKKILTLILIAVIISSGIIGTLVIIVVIQNATPSARYGSAMVYDPVLQKAIFFGGGYQEGASYELFND' A
#
# COMPACT_ATOMS: atom_id res chain seq x y z
N MET A 1 28.45 -10.86 37.81
CA MET A 1 27.55 -9.76 37.36
C MET A 1 27.74 -9.43 35.88
N GLU A 2 28.99 -9.32 35.41
CA GLU A 2 29.33 -8.86 34.05
C GLU A 2 28.89 -9.78 32.91
N ARG A 3 28.91 -11.11 33.08
CA ARG A 3 28.46 -12.06 32.04
C ARG A 3 26.96 -11.93 31.75
N ARG A 4 26.13 -11.75 32.79
CA ARG A 4 24.67 -11.56 32.65
C ARG A 4 24.35 -10.24 31.96
N LYS A 5 25.04 -9.15 32.31
CA LYS A 5 24.88 -7.84 31.67
C LYS A 5 25.24 -7.91 30.18
N LYS A 6 26.37 -8.52 29.81
CA LYS A 6 26.79 -8.71 28.41
C LYS A 6 25.77 -9.50 27.58
N ILE A 7 25.24 -10.59 28.14
CA ILE A 7 24.20 -11.41 27.47
C ILE A 7 22.93 -10.59 27.25
N LEU A 8 22.48 -9.83 28.24
CA LEU A 8 21.29 -8.99 28.12
C LEU A 8 21.45 -7.88 27.09
N THR A 9 22.62 -7.25 27.02
CA THR A 9 22.93 -6.23 26.00
C THR A 9 22.92 -6.83 24.59
N LEU A 10 23.46 -8.03 24.40
CA LEU A 10 23.43 -8.72 23.10
C LEU A 10 22.00 -9.09 22.66
N ILE A 11 21.16 -9.52 23.61
CA ILE A 11 19.74 -9.79 23.33
C ILE A 11 19.01 -8.49 22.92
N LEU A 12 19.28 -7.39 23.60
CA LEU A 12 18.66 -6.09 23.28
C LEU A 12 19.05 -5.62 21.86
N ILE A 13 20.31 -5.74 21.48
CA ILE A 13 20.80 -5.39 20.13
C ILE A 13 20.12 -6.29 19.07
N ALA A 14 20.02 -7.59 19.33
CA ALA A 14 19.38 -8.53 18.41
C ALA A 14 17.87 -8.24 18.21
N VAL A 15 17.17 -7.82 19.27
CA VAL A 15 15.75 -7.41 19.19
C VAL A 15 15.57 -6.11 18.41
N ILE A 16 16.46 -5.13 18.60
CA ILE A 16 16.39 -3.86 17.85
C ILE A 16 16.60 -4.11 16.36
N ILE A 17 17.60 -4.93 15.99
CA ILE A 17 17.90 -5.26 14.59
C ILE A 17 16.74 -6.01 13.91
N SER A 18 16.07 -6.92 14.63
CA SER A 18 14.95 -7.69 14.08
C SER A 18 13.66 -6.88 13.94
N SER A 19 13.47 -5.81 14.72
CA SER A 19 12.28 -4.96 14.66
C SER A 19 12.22 -3.99 13.47
N GLY A 20 13.35 -3.76 12.77
CA GLY A 20 13.47 -2.72 11.74
C GLY A 20 12.93 -3.06 10.34
N ILE A 21 12.61 -4.34 10.05
CA ILE A 21 12.16 -4.75 8.70
C ILE A 21 10.66 -4.49 8.53
N ILE A 22 9.85 -4.70 9.57
CA ILE A 22 8.39 -4.59 9.47
C ILE A 22 7.96 -3.12 9.37
N GLY A 23 8.51 -2.22 10.20
CA GLY A 23 8.16 -0.80 10.16
C GLY A 23 8.57 -0.09 8.85
N THR A 24 9.71 -0.46 8.29
CA THR A 24 10.22 0.12 7.03
C THR A 24 9.45 -0.41 5.82
N LEU A 25 9.06 -1.70 5.80
CA LEU A 25 8.20 -2.25 4.75
C LEU A 25 6.77 -1.70 4.81
N VAL A 26 6.23 -1.45 6.01
CA VAL A 26 4.89 -0.86 6.18
C VAL A 26 4.82 0.55 5.60
N ILE A 27 5.87 1.37 5.73
CA ILE A 27 5.89 2.71 5.12
C ILE A 27 5.98 2.64 3.58
N ILE A 28 6.68 1.66 3.01
CA ILE A 28 6.77 1.51 1.54
C ILE A 28 5.45 0.99 0.95
N VAL A 29 4.68 0.18 1.69
CA VAL A 29 3.38 -0.34 1.23
C VAL A 29 2.24 0.70 1.35
N VAL A 30 2.31 1.61 2.33
CA VAL A 30 1.23 2.58 2.61
C VAL A 30 1.30 3.84 1.71
N ILE A 31 2.42 4.13 1.04
CA ILE A 31 2.54 5.27 0.10
C ILE A 31 2.37 4.81 -1.36
N GLN A 32 1.48 3.85 -1.60
CA GLN A 32 0.81 3.83 -2.89
C GLN A 32 -0.34 4.83 -2.79
N ASN A 33 -0.15 6.02 -3.34
CA ASN A 33 -1.29 6.86 -3.71
C ASN A 33 -2.20 6.00 -4.58
N ALA A 34 -3.26 5.43 -3.99
CA ALA A 34 -4.20 4.54 -4.66
C ALA A 34 -5.11 5.37 -5.57
N THR A 35 -4.52 5.97 -6.60
CA THR A 35 -5.30 6.48 -7.73
C THR A 35 -5.90 5.28 -8.46
N PRO A 36 -7.14 5.37 -8.95
CA PRO A 36 -7.71 4.31 -9.77
C PRO A 36 -6.75 3.95 -10.92
N SER A 37 -6.65 2.66 -11.23
CA SER A 37 -5.86 2.19 -12.36
C SER A 37 -6.26 2.93 -13.63
N ALA A 38 -5.27 3.27 -14.47
CA ALA A 38 -5.51 3.83 -15.80
C ALA A 38 -6.45 2.90 -16.58
N ARG A 39 -7.53 3.46 -17.11
CA ARG A 39 -8.60 2.69 -17.75
C ARG A 39 -9.26 3.47 -18.88
N TYR A 40 -9.78 2.75 -19.86
CA TYR A 40 -10.55 3.28 -20.98
C TYR A 40 -12.04 2.98 -20.77
N GLY A 41 -12.91 3.82 -21.36
CA GLY A 41 -14.36 3.59 -21.38
C GLY A 41 -15.05 3.63 -20.01
N SER A 42 -14.43 4.24 -19.00
CA SER A 42 -15.05 4.46 -17.69
C SER A 42 -16.06 5.61 -17.72
N ALA A 43 -16.91 5.67 -16.69
CA ALA A 43 -17.88 6.74 -16.48
C ALA A 43 -17.63 7.46 -15.14
N MET A 44 -18.13 8.70 -15.04
CA MET A 44 -17.97 9.53 -13.85
C MET A 44 -19.24 10.37 -13.60
N VAL A 45 -19.62 10.50 -12.33
CA VAL A 45 -20.69 11.40 -11.87
C VAL A 45 -20.12 12.32 -10.79
N TYR A 46 -20.41 13.62 -10.87
CA TYR A 46 -20.01 14.62 -9.89
C TYR A 46 -21.23 15.17 -9.15
N ASP A 47 -21.17 15.17 -7.81
CA ASP A 47 -22.14 15.81 -6.94
C ASP A 47 -21.58 17.17 -6.47
N PRO A 48 -22.16 18.30 -6.91
CA PRO A 48 -21.71 19.63 -6.52
C PRO A 48 -22.09 20.02 -5.09
N VAL A 49 -23.12 19.41 -4.49
CA VAL A 49 -23.53 19.68 -3.10
C VAL A 49 -22.55 19.03 -2.13
N LEU A 50 -22.16 17.79 -2.40
CA LEU A 50 -21.18 17.06 -1.58
C LEU A 50 -19.73 17.32 -2.01
N GLN A 51 -19.52 17.95 -3.16
CA GLN A 51 -18.22 18.13 -3.81
C GLN A 51 -17.46 16.79 -3.98
N LYS A 52 -18.18 15.74 -4.38
CA LYS A 52 -17.63 14.39 -4.53
C LYS A 52 -17.80 13.89 -5.95
N ALA A 53 -16.86 13.06 -6.38
CA ALA A 53 -16.93 12.32 -7.63
C ALA A 53 -17.05 10.82 -7.37
N ILE A 54 -17.87 10.14 -8.17
CA ILE A 54 -17.93 8.70 -8.26
C ILE A 54 -17.42 8.31 -9.65
N PHE A 55 -16.46 7.39 -9.70
CA PHE A 55 -15.83 6.88 -10.91
C PHE A 55 -15.95 5.36 -10.90
N PHE A 56 -16.43 4.76 -11.98
CA PHE A 56 -16.78 3.33 -12.02
C PHE A 56 -16.58 2.71 -13.39
N GLY A 57 -16.41 1.39 -13.39
CA GLY A 57 -16.28 0.57 -14.60
C GLY A 57 -15.08 0.93 -15.48
N GLY A 58 -15.18 0.62 -16.77
CA GLY A 58 -14.06 0.70 -17.71
C GLY A 58 -13.15 -0.52 -17.66
N GLY A 59 -12.04 -0.45 -18.38
CA GLY A 59 -11.10 -1.57 -18.47
C GLY A 59 -9.76 -1.17 -19.07
N TYR A 60 -8.87 -2.14 -19.17
CA TYR A 60 -7.58 -1.95 -19.83
C TYR A 60 -7.28 -3.12 -20.77
N GLN A 61 -6.37 -2.88 -21.71
CA GLN A 61 -5.93 -3.89 -22.65
C GLN A 61 -4.59 -4.45 -22.21
N GLU A 62 -4.48 -5.78 -22.16
CA GLU A 62 -3.24 -6.49 -21.94
C GLU A 62 -3.01 -7.46 -23.11
N GLY A 63 -2.12 -7.08 -24.03
CA GLY A 63 -1.91 -7.82 -25.26
C GLY A 63 -3.19 -7.94 -26.09
N ALA A 64 -3.69 -9.17 -26.26
CA ALA A 64 -4.93 -9.46 -26.98
C ALA A 64 -6.17 -9.52 -26.06
N SER A 65 -5.99 -9.40 -24.74
CA SER A 65 -7.06 -9.49 -23.75
C SER A 65 -7.56 -8.10 -23.36
N TYR A 66 -8.86 -8.01 -23.06
CA TYR A 66 -9.47 -6.85 -22.42
C TYR A 66 -9.98 -7.26 -21.03
N GLU A 67 -9.51 -6.59 -19.99
CA GLU A 67 -9.96 -6.80 -18.62
C GLU A 67 -10.85 -5.65 -18.16
N LEU A 68 -11.97 -6.01 -17.52
CA LEU A 68 -12.95 -5.06 -16.98
C LEU A 68 -12.75 -4.89 -15.47
N PHE A 69 -12.85 -3.66 -15.00
CA PHE A 69 -12.90 -3.36 -13.58
C PHE A 69 -14.35 -3.46 -13.07
N ASN A 70 -14.53 -4.06 -11.88
CA ASN A 70 -15.82 -4.29 -11.24
C ASN A 70 -16.06 -3.41 -10.00
N ASP A 71 -15.32 -2.30 -9.92
CA ASP A 71 -15.44 -1.27 -8.88
C ASP A 71 -16.59 -0.28 -9.16
#